data_AF-Q09FA5-F1
#
_entry.id   AF-Q09FA5-F1
#
_cell.length_a   1.000
_cell.length_b   1.000
_cell.length_c   1.000
_cell.angle_alpha   90.00
_cell.angle_beta   90.00
_cell.angle_gamma   90.00
#
_symmetry.space_group_name_H-M   'P 1'
#
loop_
_entity.id
_entity.type
_entity.pdbx_description
1 polymer ?
#
loop_
_entity_poly.entity_id
_entity_poly.type
_entity_poly.pdbx_seq_one_letter_code
_entity_poly.pdbx_strand_id
1 'polypeptide(L)'
;MNNKIYVNIKYKMNFNPQIINTKNILSKNKINKIYCKNFIFTILFFDFFNSTFSKKFLPYNYSFHITKQRKHVGSILRAPYKNKIAQFSLGLYRYYLNLSFFINSKFSPILNNKSDFKLLFIKFLNSYNYFESTLVTQVSRTIKIPVQIQII
;
A
#
# COMPACT_ATOMS: atom_id res chain seq x y z
N MET A 1 24.06 -12.43 13.06
CA MET A 1 23.22 -12.74 11.89
C MET A 1 22.34 -11.54 11.58
N ASN A 2 22.38 -11.03 10.35
CA ASN A 2 21.52 -9.92 9.88
C ASN A 2 20.63 -10.44 8.76
N ASN A 3 19.55 -11.11 9.16
CA ASN A 3 18.52 -11.52 8.23
C ASN A 3 17.68 -10.31 7.82
N LYS A 4 17.32 -10.23 6.54
CA LYS A 4 16.51 -9.14 6.00
C LYS A 4 15.10 -9.65 5.74
N ILE A 5 14.13 -9.05 6.41
CA ILE A 5 12.72 -9.24 6.10
C ILE A 5 12.33 -8.14 5.12
N TYR A 6 11.71 -8.50 4.00
CA TYR A 6 11.19 -7.55 3.03
C TYR A 6 9.68 -7.46 3.15
N VAL A 7 9.15 -6.24 3.24
CA VAL A 7 7.71 -5.98 3.21
C VAL A 7 7.41 -5.02 2.08
N ASN A 8 6.41 -5.36 1.27
CA ASN A 8 5.89 -4.47 0.24
C ASN A 8 4.36 -4.51 0.21
N ILE A 9 3.76 -3.33 0.27
CA ILE A 9 2.32 -3.11 0.37
C ILE A 9 1.89 -2.15 -0.74
N LYS A 10 0.88 -2.54 -1.50
CA LYS A 10 0.27 -1.73 -2.55
C LYS A 10 -1.09 -1.24 -2.10
N TYR A 11 -1.29 0.06 -2.10
CA TYR A 11 -2.55 0.73 -1.80
C TYR A 11 -3.23 1.25 -3.05
N LYS A 12 -4.55 1.36 -3.03
CA LYS A 12 -5.36 2.06 -4.04
C LYS A 12 -5.99 3.32 -3.43
N MET A 13 -6.06 4.37 -4.23
CA MET A 13 -6.72 5.64 -3.93
C MET A 13 -7.44 6.14 -5.18
N ASN A 14 -8.63 6.72 -5.02
CA ASN A 14 -9.39 7.25 -6.16
C ASN A 14 -9.10 8.73 -6.42
N PHE A 15 -8.84 9.51 -5.38
CA PHE A 15 -8.53 10.94 -5.48
C PHE A 15 -7.02 11.19 -5.54
N ASN A 16 -6.64 12.38 -5.99
CA ASN A 16 -5.24 12.76 -6.09
C ASN A 16 -4.59 12.82 -4.68
N PRO A 17 -3.36 12.32 -4.51
CA PRO A 17 -2.58 12.61 -3.32
C PRO A 17 -2.20 14.10 -3.30
N GLN A 18 -2.18 14.71 -2.11
CA GLN A 18 -1.72 16.09 -1.95
C GLN A 18 -0.29 16.12 -1.43
N ILE A 19 0.58 16.89 -2.09
CA ILE A 19 1.97 17.12 -1.66
C ILE A 19 1.96 18.01 -0.41
N ILE A 20 2.78 17.69 0.59
CA ILE A 20 2.81 18.40 1.88
C ILE A 20 3.09 19.90 1.70
N ASN A 21 4.06 20.26 0.86
CA ASN A 21 4.44 21.66 0.60
C ASN A 21 3.32 22.49 -0.03
N THR A 22 2.34 21.86 -0.68
CA THR A 22 1.21 22.55 -1.32
C THR A 22 0.11 22.95 -0.34
N LYS A 23 0.25 22.64 0.96
CA LYS A 23 -0.73 23.05 1.99
C LYS A 23 -0.79 24.57 2.16
N ASN A 24 0.36 25.25 2.09
CA ASN A 24 0.45 26.70 2.32
C ASN A 24 0.29 27.51 1.02
N ILE A 25 0.54 26.89 -0.15
CA ILE A 25 0.59 27.55 -1.45
C ILE A 25 -0.33 26.79 -2.43
N LEU A 26 -1.61 26.69 -2.10
CA LEU A 26 -2.60 26.15 -3.02
C LEU A 26 -3.29 27.29 -3.76
N SER A 27 -3.25 27.27 -5.09
CA SER A 27 -3.99 28.23 -5.91
C SER A 27 -5.50 28.18 -5.59
N LYS A 28 -6.16 29.36 -5.49
CA LYS A 28 -7.60 29.47 -5.19
C LYS A 28 -8.48 28.55 -6.06
N ASN A 29 -8.15 28.43 -7.35
CA ASN A 29 -8.87 27.60 -8.32
C ASN A 29 -8.84 26.08 -8.02
N LYS A 30 -7.92 25.62 -7.15
CA LYS A 30 -7.76 24.20 -6.80
C LYS A 30 -8.22 23.87 -5.37
N ILE A 31 -8.71 24.85 -4.59
CA ILE A 31 -9.10 24.69 -3.18
C ILE A 31 -10.25 23.70 -3.02
N ASN A 32 -11.26 23.77 -3.89
CA ASN A 32 -12.45 22.92 -3.80
C ASN A 32 -12.23 21.48 -4.31
N LYS A 33 -10.97 21.10 -4.62
CA LYS A 33 -10.66 19.73 -5.05
C LYS A 33 -10.60 18.78 -3.85
N ILE A 34 -11.11 17.57 -4.03
CA ILE A 34 -10.99 16.47 -3.08
C ILE A 34 -9.62 15.80 -3.26
N TYR A 35 -8.91 15.58 -2.15
CA TYR A 35 -7.60 14.92 -2.14
C TYR A 35 -7.56 13.79 -1.11
N CYS A 36 -6.79 12.75 -1.42
CA CYS A 36 -6.34 11.77 -0.43
C CYS A 36 -5.16 12.37 0.35
N LYS A 37 -5.42 13.23 1.35
CA LYS A 37 -4.38 14.00 2.05
C LYS A 37 -3.50 13.15 2.97
N ASN A 38 -4.09 12.22 3.71
CA ASN A 38 -3.45 11.62 4.88
C ASN A 38 -2.71 10.32 4.59
N PHE A 39 -2.32 10.02 3.33
CA PHE A 39 -1.62 8.77 3.00
C PHE A 39 -0.26 8.59 3.69
N ILE A 40 0.27 9.67 4.28
CA ILE A 40 1.57 9.70 4.95
C ILE A 40 1.59 9.00 6.31
N PHE A 41 0.43 8.55 6.82
CA PHE A 41 0.37 7.71 8.03
C PHE A 41 1.30 6.49 7.93
N THR A 42 1.54 6.02 6.70
CA THR A 42 2.44 4.93 6.38
C THR A 42 3.90 5.19 6.81
N ILE A 43 4.36 6.43 6.72
CA ILE A 43 5.70 6.85 7.15
C ILE A 43 5.70 7.14 8.66
N LEU A 44 4.68 7.86 9.13
CA LEU A 44 4.56 8.27 10.53
C LEU A 44 4.62 7.09 11.49
N PHE A 45 4.12 5.93 11.09
CA PHE A 45 4.24 4.69 11.86
C PHE A 45 5.69 4.40 12.29
N PHE A 46 6.67 4.56 11.39
CA PHE A 46 8.06 4.26 11.72
C PHE A 46 8.66 5.28 12.68
N ASP A 47 8.28 6.55 12.55
CA ASP A 47 8.79 7.62 13.41
C ASP A 47 8.20 7.52 14.82
N PHE A 48 6.90 7.28 14.95
CA PHE A 48 6.23 7.14 16.25
C PHE A 48 6.73 5.92 17.02
N PHE A 49 6.92 4.79 16.35
CA PHE A 49 7.37 3.55 16.99
C PHE A 49 8.90 3.43 17.07
N ASN A 50 9.66 4.44 16.64
CA ASN A 50 11.12 4.38 16.61
C ASN A 50 11.75 4.05 17.97
N SER A 51 11.20 4.59 19.05
CA SER A 51 11.65 4.31 20.42
C SER A 51 11.34 2.88 20.89
N THR A 52 10.34 2.24 20.28
CA THR A 52 9.91 0.87 20.64
C THR A 52 10.66 -0.21 19.84
N PHE A 53 11.25 0.14 18.69
CA PHE A 53 11.95 -0.84 17.87
C PHE A 53 13.27 -1.25 18.52
N SER A 54 13.39 -2.54 18.81
CA SER A 54 14.63 -3.10 19.35
C SER A 54 15.74 -3.11 18.29
N LYS A 55 17.00 -2.97 18.70
CA LYS A 55 18.17 -3.18 17.82
C LYS A 55 18.23 -4.60 17.21
N LYS A 56 17.46 -5.57 17.74
CA LYS A 56 17.38 -6.95 17.22
C LYS A 56 16.33 -7.10 16.11
N PHE A 57 15.39 -6.16 16.00
CA PHE A 57 14.28 -6.13 15.06
C PHE A 57 13.97 -4.68 14.66
N LEU A 58 14.74 -4.16 13.70
CA LEU A 58 14.76 -2.72 13.37
C LEU A 58 14.35 -2.49 11.91
N PRO A 59 13.28 -1.72 11.64
CA PRO A 59 12.93 -1.32 10.28
C PRO A 59 13.92 -0.30 9.71
N TYR A 60 14.13 -0.35 8.40
CA TYR A 60 15.01 0.58 7.67
C TYR A 60 14.63 0.64 6.19
N ASN A 61 15.15 1.64 5.48
CA ASN A 61 14.95 1.86 4.05
C ASN A 61 13.48 1.80 3.61
N TYR A 62 12.60 2.50 4.33
CA TYR A 62 11.23 2.67 3.87
C TYR A 62 11.19 3.67 2.71
N SER A 63 10.48 3.30 1.65
CA SER A 63 10.30 4.12 0.46
C SER A 63 8.87 3.99 -0.05
N PHE A 64 8.36 5.06 -0.64
CA PHE A 64 7.07 5.06 -1.31
C PHE A 64 7.22 5.45 -2.77
N HIS A 65 6.40 4.83 -3.62
CA HIS A 65 6.30 5.17 -5.03
C HIS A 65 4.83 5.31 -5.42
N ILE A 66 4.51 6.35 -6.20
CA ILE A 66 3.14 6.65 -6.62
C ILE A 66 3.01 6.42 -8.13
N THR A 67 2.02 5.64 -8.53
CA THR A 67 1.67 5.42 -9.93
C THR A 67 0.22 5.79 -10.19
N LYS A 68 -0.09 6.19 -11.42
CA LYS A 68 -1.46 6.47 -11.88
C LYS A 68 -1.83 5.48 -12.97
N GLN A 69 -3.02 4.90 -12.89
CA GLN A 69 -3.54 3.99 -13.90
C GLN A 69 -4.97 4.39 -14.30
N ARG A 70 -5.27 4.29 -15.60
CA ARG A 70 -6.62 4.41 -16.14
C ARG A 70 -7.09 3.04 -16.61
N LYS A 71 -8.25 2.59 -16.13
CA LYS A 71 -8.98 1.46 -16.73
C LYS A 71 -10.03 2.02 -17.68
N HIS A 72 -10.04 1.55 -18.92
CA HIS A 72 -11.09 1.89 -19.88
C HIS A 72 -12.29 0.97 -19.62
N VAL A 73 -13.48 1.56 -19.46
CA VAL A 73 -14.73 0.80 -19.28
C VAL A 73 -15.40 0.58 -20.63
N GLY A 74 -15.37 1.58 -21.51
CA GLY A 74 -15.92 1.52 -22.87
C GLY A 74 -16.57 2.82 -23.30
N SER A 75 -17.02 2.90 -24.55
CA SER A 75 -17.93 3.92 -25.04
C SER A 75 -19.34 3.35 -25.15
N ILE A 76 -20.30 3.97 -24.49
CA ILE A 76 -21.69 3.48 -24.38
C ILE A 76 -22.60 4.41 -25.16
N LEU A 77 -23.52 3.84 -25.95
CA LEU A 77 -24.54 4.60 -26.65
C LEU A 77 -25.46 5.27 -25.64
N ARG A 78 -25.62 6.59 -25.77
CA ARG A 78 -26.49 7.39 -24.91
C ARG A 78 -27.95 7.29 -25.32
N ALA A 79 -28.20 7.14 -26.63
CA ALA A 79 -29.54 7.15 -27.19
C ALA A 79 -30.17 5.75 -27.15
N PRO A 80 -31.50 5.65 -26.98
CA PRO A 80 -32.20 4.37 -26.92
C PRO A 80 -32.12 3.56 -28.23
N TYR A 81 -32.09 4.22 -29.41
CA TYR A 81 -31.89 3.56 -30.71
C TYR A 81 -31.52 4.58 -31.82
N LYS A 82 -31.12 4.07 -33.01
CA LYS A 82 -30.85 4.81 -34.27
C LYS A 82 -29.83 5.97 -34.23
N ASN A 83 -28.98 6.06 -33.20
CA ASN A 83 -27.97 7.11 -33.14
C ASN A 83 -26.59 6.59 -32.69
N LYS A 84 -25.72 6.23 -33.65
CA LYS A 84 -24.38 5.69 -33.40
C LYS A 84 -23.38 6.75 -32.92
N ILE A 85 -23.63 8.02 -33.23
CA ILE A 85 -22.73 9.15 -32.92
C ILE A 85 -22.80 9.52 -31.44
N ALA A 86 -23.98 9.42 -30.84
CA ALA A 86 -24.20 9.75 -29.44
C ALA A 86 -23.63 8.68 -28.50
N GLN A 87 -22.33 8.73 -28.24
CA GLN A 87 -21.62 7.87 -27.28
C GLN A 87 -20.99 8.69 -26.16
N PHE A 88 -21.06 8.20 -24.92
CA PHE A 88 -20.26 8.73 -23.81
C PHE A 88 -19.18 7.71 -23.42
N SER A 89 -17.98 8.21 -23.15
CA SER A 89 -16.83 7.39 -22.74
C SER A 89 -16.75 7.30 -21.23
N LEU A 90 -16.64 6.08 -20.72
CA LEU A 90 -16.39 5.83 -19.30
C LEU A 90 -14.96 5.33 -19.08
N GLY A 91 -14.31 5.90 -18.08
CA GLY A 91 -12.99 5.52 -17.64
C GLY A 91 -12.87 5.67 -16.13
N LEU A 92 -12.09 4.78 -15.53
CA LEU A 92 -11.84 4.77 -14.10
C LEU A 92 -10.37 5.07 -13.84
N TYR A 93 -10.09 6.16 -13.12
CA TYR A 93 -8.75 6.52 -12.69
C TYR A 93 -8.48 6.00 -11.28
N ARG A 94 -7.28 5.45 -11.07
CA ARG A 94 -6.76 5.12 -9.73
C ARG A 94 -5.33 5.60 -9.59
N TYR A 95 -5.01 5.96 -8.37
CA TYR A 95 -3.66 6.15 -7.89
C TYR A 95 -3.29 4.94 -7.04
N TYR A 96 -2.05 4.46 -7.20
CA TYR A 96 -1.50 3.39 -6.39
C TYR A 96 -0.27 3.88 -5.66
N LEU A 97 -0.20 3.60 -4.36
CA LEU A 97 0.98 3.82 -3.54
C LEU A 97 1.61 2.47 -3.24
N ASN A 98 2.87 2.31 -3.62
CA ASN A 98 3.68 1.15 -3.25
C ASN A 98 4.59 1.57 -2.11
N LEU A 99 4.39 1.00 -0.93
CA LEU A 99 5.26 1.14 0.23
C LEU A 99 6.16 -0.09 0.31
N SER A 100 7.47 0.11 0.32
CA SER A 100 8.43 -0.97 0.56
C SER A 100 9.38 -0.60 1.68
N PHE A 101 9.68 -1.55 2.55
CA PHE A 101 10.64 -1.39 3.63
C PHE A 101 11.28 -2.72 4.00
N PHE A 102 12.41 -2.64 4.68
CA PHE A 102 13.10 -3.81 5.21
C PHE A 102 13.11 -3.79 6.73
N ILE A 103 13.19 -4.97 7.34
CA ILE A 103 13.44 -5.12 8.77
C ILE A 103 14.67 -6.00 8.95
N ASN A 104 15.66 -5.50 9.69
CA ASN A 104 16.81 -6.28 10.10
C ASN A 104 16.40 -7.12 11.31
N SER A 105 16.55 -8.43 11.19
CA SER A 105 16.26 -9.38 12.24
C SER A 105 17.52 -10.16 12.61
N LYS A 106 17.79 -10.30 13.90
CA LYS A 106 18.78 -11.28 14.40
C LYS A 106 18.20 -12.69 14.45
N PHE A 107 16.88 -12.83 14.36
CA PHE A 107 16.18 -14.11 14.46
C PHE A 107 16.09 -14.82 13.11
N SER A 108 16.20 -16.15 13.15
CA SER A 108 15.86 -17.06 12.05
C SER A 108 14.81 -18.04 12.57
N PRO A 109 13.52 -17.84 12.26
CA PRO A 109 12.49 -18.77 12.70
C PRO A 109 12.70 -20.13 12.04
N ILE A 110 12.59 -21.19 12.84
CA ILE A 110 12.62 -22.57 12.39
C ILE A 110 11.19 -23.03 12.21
N LEU A 111 10.84 -23.55 11.04
CA LEU A 111 9.53 -24.13 10.76
C LEU A 111 9.64 -25.65 10.79
N ASN A 112 9.06 -26.26 11.82
CA ASN A 112 9.01 -27.70 11.96
C ASN A 112 7.65 -28.26 11.50
N ASN A 113 6.57 -27.48 11.67
CA ASN A 113 5.21 -27.92 11.39
C ASN A 113 4.47 -27.00 10.41
N LYS A 114 3.46 -27.56 9.73
CA LYS A 114 2.52 -26.78 8.89
C LYS A 114 1.76 -25.72 9.70
N SER A 115 1.51 -25.96 10.98
CA SER A 115 0.88 -24.99 11.89
C SER A 115 1.70 -23.71 12.05
N ASP A 116 3.03 -23.83 12.08
CA ASP A 116 3.94 -22.71 12.31
C ASP A 116 3.87 -21.73 11.14
N PHE A 117 3.73 -22.26 9.92
CA PHE A 117 3.47 -21.45 8.73
C PHE A 117 2.17 -20.64 8.85
N LYS A 118 1.07 -21.27 9.31
CA LYS A 118 -0.21 -20.59 9.51
C LYS A 118 -0.13 -19.50 10.58
N LEU A 119 0.59 -19.77 11.67
CA LEU A 119 0.77 -18.81 12.76
C LEU A 119 1.61 -17.62 12.32
N LEU A 120 2.71 -17.86 11.61
CA LEU A 120 3.67 -16.82 11.23
C LEU A 120 3.18 -15.97 10.05
N PHE A 121 2.63 -16.59 9.01
CA PHE A 121 2.23 -15.87 7.79
C PHE A 121 0.73 -15.56 7.73
N ILE A 122 -0.13 -16.58 7.85
CA ILE A 122 -1.56 -16.42 7.54
C ILE A 122 -2.24 -15.49 8.54
N LYS A 123 -2.02 -15.70 9.85
CA LYS A 123 -2.61 -14.84 10.88
C LYS A 123 -2.15 -13.39 10.72
N PHE A 124 -0.85 -13.17 10.55
CA PHE A 124 -0.27 -11.84 10.43
C PHE A 124 -0.74 -11.10 9.17
N LEU A 125 -0.71 -11.76 8.01
CA LEU A 125 -1.17 -11.18 6.75
C LEU A 125 -2.66 -10.84 6.81
N ASN A 126 -3.50 -11.68 7.42
CA ASN A 126 -4.93 -11.39 7.54
C ASN A 126 -5.21 -10.19 8.45
N SER A 127 -4.48 -10.07 9.57
CA SER A 127 -4.61 -8.92 10.47
C SER A 127 -4.00 -7.64 9.91
N TYR A 128 -3.17 -7.70 8.86
CA TYR A 128 -2.47 -6.51 8.36
C TYR A 128 -3.38 -5.45 7.69
N ASN A 129 -4.70 -5.72 7.60
CA ASN A 129 -5.72 -4.76 7.18
C ASN A 129 -5.84 -3.56 8.14
N TYR A 130 -5.36 -3.67 9.39
CA TYR A 130 -5.33 -2.53 10.31
C TYR A 130 -4.45 -1.38 9.80
N PHE A 131 -3.47 -1.67 8.93
CA PHE A 131 -2.58 -0.66 8.37
C PHE A 131 -3.16 0.00 7.11
N GLU A 132 -4.39 0.52 7.25
CA GLU A 132 -5.20 1.15 6.20
C GLU A 132 -5.95 2.37 6.72
N SER A 133 -6.50 3.17 5.79
CA SER A 133 -7.47 4.21 6.10
C SER A 133 -8.62 4.18 5.11
N THR A 134 -9.67 4.97 5.36
CA THR A 134 -10.90 4.97 4.55
C THR A 134 -10.67 5.16 3.04
N LEU A 135 -9.80 6.09 2.64
CA LEU A 135 -9.51 6.38 1.24
C LEU A 135 -8.25 5.68 0.70
N VAL A 136 -7.45 5.08 1.59
CA VAL A 136 -6.17 4.43 1.28
C VAL A 136 -6.26 2.98 1.74
N THR A 137 -6.72 2.11 0.85
CA THR A 137 -6.96 0.69 1.13
C THR A 137 -5.95 -0.20 0.42
N GLN A 138 -5.55 -1.32 1.01
CA GLN A 138 -4.57 -2.22 0.39
C GLN A 138 -5.20 -3.04 -0.73
N VAL A 139 -4.38 -3.37 -1.71
CA VAL A 139 -4.71 -4.28 -2.82
C VAL A 139 -3.93 -5.58 -2.66
N SER A 140 -2.65 -5.45 -2.30
CA SER A 140 -1.76 -6.58 -2.07
C SER A 140 -0.72 -6.22 -1.03
N ARG A 141 -0.25 -7.25 -0.33
CA ARG A 141 0.84 -7.16 0.64
C ARG A 141 1.70 -8.40 0.51
N THR A 142 3.00 -8.21 0.66
CA THR A 142 3.99 -9.27 0.54
C THR A 142 4.96 -9.14 1.69
N ILE A 143 5.31 -10.28 2.28
CA ILE A 143 6.27 -10.38 3.37
C ILE A 143 7.20 -11.54 3.01
N LYS A 144 8.50 -11.28 2.97
CA LYS A 144 9.53 -12.31 2.78
C LYS A 144 10.36 -12.39 4.05
N ILE A 145 10.31 -13.53 4.72
CA ILE A 145 11.07 -13.81 5.94
C ILE A 145 11.98 -15.01 5.64
N PRO A 146 13.30 -14.92 5.89
CA PRO A 146 14.16 -16.08 5.80
C PRO A 146 13.85 -17.04 6.96
N VAL A 147 13.63 -18.30 6.64
CA VAL A 147 13.25 -19.36 7.58
C VAL A 147 14.21 -20.54 7.44
N GLN A 148 14.36 -21.31 8.50
CA GLN A 148 15.06 -22.60 8.46
C GLN A 148 14.03 -23.72 8.49
N ILE A 149 14.22 -24.73 7.63
CA ILE A 149 13.41 -25.93 7.59
C ILE A 149 14.39 -27.09 7.57
N GLN A 150 14.24 -28.01 8.52
CA GLN A 150 15.03 -29.23 8.51
C GLN A 150 14.38 -30.21 7.52
N ILE A 151 14.87 -30.19 6.29
CA ILE A 151 14.54 -31.19 5.27
C ILE A 151 15.66 -32.21 5.33
N ILE A 152 15.32 -33.48 5.57
CA ILE A 152 16.27 -34.61 5.65
C ILE A 152 17.10 -34.68 4.38
#